data_AF-A0A6I0EWQ5-F1
#
_entry.id   AF-A0A6I0EWQ5-F1
#
_cell.length_a   1.000
_cell.length_b   1.000
_cell.length_c   1.000
_cell.angle_alpha   90.00
_cell.angle_beta   90.00
_cell.angle_gamma   90.00
#
_symmetry.space_group_name_H-M   'P 1'
#
loop_
_entity.id
_entity.type
_entity.pdbx_description
1 polymer ?
#
loop_
_entity_poly.entity_id
_entity_poly.type
_entity_poly.pdbx_seq_one_letter_code
_entity_poly.pdbx_strand_id
1 'polypeptide(L)'
;MIKKRIAKKREKAAFLEGEAKEMFIADAKATRRIKRKLEQVARRQQHKEEQSRYRIIINNAKMFVTNVANEEEALKKASTHRTYKEQVRLAKSAGREPQVTVELVEKVAD
;
A
#
# COMPACT_ATOMS: atom_id res chain seq x y z
N MET A 1 12.72 57.55 -29.12
CA MET A 1 12.31 56.14 -29.33
C MET A 1 13.13 55.09 -28.57
N ILE A 2 14.41 55.34 -28.25
CA ILE A 2 15.32 54.36 -27.62
C ILE A 2 14.88 53.95 -26.20
N LYS A 3 14.46 54.91 -25.37
CA LYS A 3 14.01 54.65 -23.98
C LYS A 3 12.80 53.69 -23.90
N LYS A 4 11.84 53.80 -24.82
CA LYS A 4 10.67 52.90 -24.90
C LYS A 4 11.07 51.45 -25.28
N ARG A 5 12.09 51.28 -26.13
CA ARG A 5 12.61 49.95 -26.49
C ARG A 5 13.35 49.27 -25.34
N ILE A 6 14.08 50.03 -24.52
CA ILE A 6 14.80 49.50 -23.35
C ILE A 6 13.81 49.07 -22.27
N ALA A 7 12.78 49.86 -22.00
CA ALA A 7 11.72 49.51 -21.05
C ALA A 7 11.02 48.20 -21.43
N LYS A 8 10.61 48.06 -22.70
CA LYS A 8 9.95 46.86 -23.22
C LYS A 8 10.82 45.60 -23.15
N LYS A 9 12.15 45.72 -23.28
CA LYS A 9 13.08 44.59 -23.09
C LYS A 9 13.19 44.17 -21.63
N ARG A 10 13.17 45.11 -20.68
CA ARG A 10 13.21 44.82 -19.24
C ARG A 10 11.92 44.16 -18.75
N GLU A 11 10.76 44.60 -19.23
CA GLU A 11 9.47 43.98 -18.92
C GLU A 11 9.42 42.52 -19.43
N LYS A 12 9.87 42.27 -20.66
CA LYS A 12 9.93 40.91 -21.21
C LYS A 12 10.89 40.00 -20.42
N ALA A 13 12.03 40.53 -19.96
CA ALA A 13 12.98 39.79 -19.14
C ALA A 13 12.39 39.47 -17.75
N ALA A 14 11.74 40.44 -17.10
CA ALA A 14 11.09 40.24 -15.80
C ALA A 14 9.93 39.23 -15.88
N PHE A 15 9.17 39.23 -16.98
CA PHE A 15 8.11 38.25 -17.23
C PHE A 15 8.67 36.83 -17.39
N LEU A 16 9.73 36.66 -18.18
CA LEU A 16 10.40 35.37 -18.37
C LEU A 16 11.02 34.85 -17.06
N GLU A 17 11.59 35.72 -16.22
CA GLU A 17 12.09 35.33 -14.89
C GLU A 17 10.95 34.94 -13.94
N GLY A 18 9.78 35.57 -14.05
CA GLY A 18 8.57 35.21 -13.30
C GLY A 18 8.05 33.81 -13.68
N GLU A 19 7.85 33.56 -14.97
CA GLU A 19 7.41 32.26 -15.49
C GLU A 19 8.40 31.13 -15.14
N ALA A 20 9.71 31.38 -15.25
CA ALA A 20 10.73 30.41 -14.88
C ALA A 20 10.70 30.06 -13.38
N LYS A 21 10.45 31.06 -12.50
CA LYS A 21 10.29 30.83 -11.05
C LYS A 21 9.03 30.04 -10.74
N GLU A 22 7.92 30.32 -11.41
CA GLU A 22 6.66 29.58 -11.21
C GLU A 22 6.77 28.12 -11.67
N MET A 23 7.40 27.86 -12.82
CA MET A 23 7.68 26.50 -13.28
C MET A 23 8.61 25.74 -12.33
N PHE A 24 9.68 26.37 -11.84
CA PHE A 24 10.58 25.75 -10.86
C PHE A 24 9.86 25.43 -9.53
N ILE A 25 8.95 26.29 -9.08
CA ILE A 25 8.14 26.05 -7.88
C ILE A 25 7.12 24.92 -8.11
N ALA A 26 6.50 24.85 -9.29
CA ALA A 26 5.58 23.76 -9.65
C ALA A 26 6.31 22.41 -9.70
N ASP A 27 7.52 22.39 -10.26
CA ASP A 27 8.35 21.19 -10.34
C ASP A 27 8.89 20.77 -8.96
N ALA A 28 9.28 21.73 -8.12
CA ALA A 28 9.63 21.51 -6.71
C ALA A 28 8.46 21.00 -5.85
N LYS A 29 7.20 21.34 -6.20
CA LYS A 29 5.99 20.80 -5.55
C LYS A 29 5.68 19.39 -6.06
N ALA A 30 5.83 19.13 -7.36
CA ALA A 30 5.60 17.82 -7.95
C ALA A 30 6.60 16.78 -7.42
N THR A 31 7.89 17.12 -7.40
CA THR A 31 8.96 16.29 -6.82
C THR A 31 8.70 15.96 -5.34
N ARG A 32 8.28 16.95 -4.52
CA ARG A 32 7.88 16.70 -3.12
C ARG A 32 6.70 15.74 -2.98
N ARG A 33 5.70 15.83 -3.85
CA ARG A 33 4.54 14.91 -3.85
C ARG A 33 4.95 13.49 -4.22
N ILE A 34 5.81 13.33 -5.24
CA ILE A 34 6.37 12.05 -5.65
C ILE A 34 7.17 11.43 -4.50
N LYS A 35 8.07 12.21 -3.88
CA LYS A 35 8.87 11.75 -2.74
C LYS A 35 8.01 11.27 -1.57
N ARG A 36 6.99 12.04 -1.17
CA ARG A 36 6.04 11.63 -0.11
C ARG A 36 5.30 10.35 -0.44
N LYS A 37 4.89 10.17 -1.71
CA LYS A 37 4.18 8.96 -2.14
C LYS A 37 5.10 7.74 -2.15
N LEU A 38 6.36 7.91 -2.57
CA LEU A 38 7.38 6.85 -2.50
C LEU A 38 7.68 6.47 -1.05
N GLU A 39 7.88 7.44 -0.15
CA GLU A 39 8.07 7.19 1.28
C GLU A 39 6.87 6.45 1.90
N GLN A 40 5.64 6.84 1.53
CA GLN A 40 4.43 6.16 1.99
C GLN A 40 4.33 4.72 1.48
N VAL A 41 4.69 4.48 0.22
CA VAL A 41 4.72 3.12 -0.37
C VAL A 41 5.79 2.28 0.32
N ALA A 42 6.99 2.82 0.53
CA ALA A 42 8.09 2.14 1.22
C ALA A 42 7.69 1.74 2.65
N ARG A 43 7.10 2.66 3.44
CA ARG A 43 6.61 2.33 4.79
C ARG A 43 5.54 1.25 4.79
N ARG A 44 4.61 1.29 3.84
CA ARG A 44 3.56 0.25 3.70
C ARG A 44 4.14 -1.10 3.34
N GLN A 45 5.23 -1.13 2.60
CA GLN A 45 5.92 -2.36 2.22
C GLN A 45 6.71 -2.93 3.40
N GLN A 46 7.44 -2.09 4.12
CA GLN A 46 8.11 -2.46 5.38
C GLN A 46 7.11 -3.05 6.39
N HIS A 47 5.99 -2.39 6.64
CA HIS A 47 4.96 -2.92 7.55
C HIS A 47 4.30 -4.23 7.08
N LYS A 48 4.35 -4.55 5.77
CA LYS A 48 3.88 -5.85 5.27
C LYS A 48 4.92 -6.93 5.49
N GLU A 49 6.20 -6.60 5.33
CA GLU A 49 7.34 -7.51 5.53
C GLU A 49 7.59 -7.80 7.02
N GLU A 50 7.34 -6.82 7.90
CA GLU A 50 7.45 -6.95 9.36
C GLU A 50 6.33 -7.78 10.00
N GLN A 51 5.30 -8.19 9.25
CA GLN A 51 4.17 -8.92 9.83
C GLN A 51 4.21 -10.39 9.46
N SER A 52 4.21 -11.26 10.47
CA SER A 52 4.07 -12.70 10.27
C SER A 52 2.81 -12.98 9.45
N ARG A 53 2.98 -13.79 8.40
CA ARG A 53 1.92 -14.12 7.46
C ARG A 53 1.61 -15.61 7.54
N TYR A 54 0.41 -15.93 7.98
CA TYR A 54 -0.13 -17.28 8.00
C TYR A 54 -1.03 -17.50 6.81
N ARG A 55 -0.87 -18.64 6.14
CA ARG A 55 -1.82 -19.16 5.16
C ARG A 55 -2.70 -20.18 5.87
N ILE A 56 -4.00 -20.06 5.68
CA ILE A 56 -4.98 -20.99 6.21
C ILE A 56 -5.69 -21.61 5.03
N ILE A 57 -5.72 -22.94 5.02
CA ILE A 57 -6.31 -23.75 3.96
C ILE A 57 -7.53 -24.44 4.54
N ILE A 58 -8.70 -24.22 3.95
CA ILE A 58 -9.97 -24.79 4.41
C ILE A 58 -10.66 -25.43 3.21
N ASN A 59 -10.79 -26.74 3.20
CA ASN A 59 -11.42 -27.48 2.09
C ASN A 59 -10.90 -27.04 0.71
N ASN A 60 -9.57 -26.87 0.58
CA ASN A 60 -8.84 -26.36 -0.58
C ASN A 60 -8.96 -24.85 -0.88
N ALA A 61 -9.79 -24.09 -0.16
CA ALA A 61 -9.78 -22.64 -0.23
C ALA A 61 -8.60 -22.08 0.56
N LYS A 62 -7.84 -21.15 -0.03
CA LYS A 62 -6.68 -20.52 0.58
C LYS A 62 -7.04 -19.11 1.06
N MET A 63 -6.66 -18.78 2.29
CA MET A 63 -6.75 -17.43 2.83
C MET A 63 -5.45 -17.04 3.52
N PHE A 64 -5.14 -15.74 3.51
CA PHE A 64 -3.96 -15.22 4.18
C PHE A 64 -4.38 -14.34 5.35
N VAL A 65 -3.74 -14.54 6.48
CA VAL A 65 -3.91 -13.74 7.69
C VAL A 65 -2.56 -13.17 8.07
N THR A 66 -2.49 -11.84 8.16
CA THR A 66 -1.31 -11.10 8.62
C THR A 66 -1.59 -10.47 9.98
N ASN A 67 -0.54 -9.94 10.62
CA ASN A 67 -0.62 -9.26 11.92
C ASN A 67 -1.20 -10.15 13.03
N VAL A 68 -0.52 -11.26 13.28
CA VAL A 68 -0.83 -12.25 14.32
C VAL A 68 0.48 -12.87 14.78
N ALA A 69 0.62 -13.08 16.08
CA ALA A 69 1.86 -13.62 16.65
C ALA A 69 1.91 -15.14 16.45
N ASN A 70 0.79 -15.82 16.68
CA ASN A 70 0.73 -17.28 16.79
C ASN A 70 -0.29 -17.89 15.81
N GLU A 71 -0.15 -19.19 15.55
CA GLU A 71 -1.08 -19.99 14.73
C GLU A 71 -2.52 -19.95 15.26
N GLU A 72 -2.69 -20.02 16.59
CA GLU A 72 -4.00 -19.98 17.24
C GLU A 72 -4.73 -18.66 16.98
N GLU A 73 -4.00 -17.54 17.04
CA GLU A 73 -4.56 -16.23 16.71
C GLU A 73 -4.91 -16.11 15.23
N ALA A 74 -4.07 -16.67 14.36
CA ALA A 74 -4.33 -16.71 12.93
C ALA A 74 -5.64 -17.45 12.63
N LEU A 75 -5.85 -18.60 13.27
CA LEU A 75 -7.08 -19.39 13.15
C LEU A 75 -8.29 -18.65 13.71
N LYS A 76 -8.17 -18.04 14.90
CA LYS A 76 -9.23 -17.24 15.51
C LYS A 76 -9.65 -16.09 14.59
N LYS A 77 -8.69 -15.37 14.03
CA LYS A 77 -8.95 -14.27 13.09
C LYS A 77 -9.59 -14.78 11.80
N ALA A 78 -9.11 -15.90 11.26
CA ALA A 78 -9.70 -16.53 10.09
C ALA A 78 -11.15 -16.97 10.30
N SER A 79 -11.49 -17.48 11.48
CA SER A 79 -12.85 -17.92 11.83
C SER A 79 -13.92 -16.83 11.70
N THR A 80 -13.51 -15.57 11.82
CA THR A 80 -14.41 -14.42 11.67
C THR A 80 -14.71 -14.10 10.21
N HIS A 81 -13.83 -14.50 9.28
CA HIS A 81 -13.91 -14.17 7.87
C HIS A 81 -15.07 -14.90 7.18
N ARG A 82 -15.71 -14.23 6.22
CA ARG A 82 -16.84 -14.77 5.47
C ARG A 82 -16.50 -16.08 4.76
N THR A 83 -15.37 -16.12 4.06
CA THR A 83 -14.89 -17.30 3.33
C THR A 83 -14.73 -18.52 4.25
N TYR A 84 -14.21 -18.32 5.46
CA TYR A 84 -14.06 -19.39 6.44
C TYR A 84 -15.41 -20.00 6.80
N LYS A 85 -16.37 -19.14 7.15
CA LYS A 85 -17.73 -19.54 7.54
C LYS A 85 -18.46 -20.26 6.39
N GLU A 86 -18.31 -19.76 5.17
CA GLU A 86 -18.91 -20.37 3.98
C GLU A 86 -18.35 -21.76 3.72
N GLN A 87 -17.03 -21.94 3.81
CA GLN A 87 -16.39 -23.25 3.60
C GLN A 87 -16.76 -24.26 4.70
N VAL A 88 -16.82 -23.83 5.95
CA VAL A 88 -17.31 -24.67 7.05
C VAL A 88 -18.77 -25.06 6.84
N ARG A 89 -19.63 -24.11 6.43
CA ARG A 89 -21.04 -24.39 6.14
C ARG A 89 -21.19 -25.39 4.98
N LEU A 90 -20.40 -25.24 3.92
CA LEU A 90 -20.40 -26.15 2.77
C LEU A 90 -20.00 -27.57 3.19
N ALA A 91 -18.91 -27.73 3.95
CA ALA A 91 -18.51 -29.04 4.47
C ALA A 91 -19.61 -29.68 5.33
N LYS A 92 -20.19 -28.92 6.27
CA LYS A 92 -21.29 -29.39 7.12
C LYS A 92 -22.51 -29.79 6.31
N SER A 93 -22.90 -29.02 5.29
CA SER A 93 -24.03 -29.36 4.42
C SER A 93 -23.78 -30.62 3.58
N ALA A 94 -22.51 -30.93 3.30
CA ALA A 94 -22.11 -32.15 2.60
C ALA A 94 -21.88 -33.36 3.55
N GLY A 95 -22.16 -33.21 4.85
CA GLY A 95 -21.94 -34.26 5.86
C GLY A 95 -20.47 -34.57 6.15
N ARG A 96 -19.56 -33.64 5.84
CA ARG A 96 -18.10 -33.79 6.06
C ARG A 96 -17.62 -32.85 7.16
N GLU A 97 -16.59 -33.27 7.87
CA GLU A 97 -15.87 -32.37 8.77
C GLU A 97 -14.99 -31.40 7.96
N PRO A 98 -14.96 -30.10 8.33
CA PRO A 98 -14.11 -29.14 7.65
C PRO A 98 -12.64 -29.45 7.93
N GLN A 99 -11.85 -29.64 6.87
CA GLN A 99 -10.41 -29.81 6.99
C GLN A 99 -9.75 -28.44 6.99
N VAL A 100 -9.04 -28.11 8.08
CA VAL A 100 -8.33 -26.85 8.26
C VAL A 100 -6.85 -27.11 8.48
N THR A 101 -6.00 -26.49 7.67
CA THR A 101 -4.55 -26.53 7.82
C THR A 101 -4.03 -25.10 7.92
N VAL A 102 -3.13 -24.85 8.87
CA VAL A 102 -2.46 -23.56 9.05
C VAL A 102 -0.99 -23.74 8.66
N GLU A 103 -0.51 -22.91 7.75
CA GLU A 103 0.88 -22.88 7.28
C GLU A 103 1.46 -21.49 7.58
N LEU A 104 2.60 -21.42 8.26
CA LEU A 104 3.37 -20.17 8.36
C LEU A 104 4.09 -19.95 7.02
N VAL A 105 3.83 -18.81 6.36
CA VAL A 105 4.39 -18.48 5.05
C VAL A 105 5.64 -17.63 5.19
N GLU A 106 5.57 -16.62 6.03
CA GLU A 106 6.67 -15.69 6.32
C GLU A 106 6.74 -15.52 7.82
N LYS A 107 7.88 -15.92 8.41
CA LYS A 107 8.22 -15.66 9.80
C LYS A 107 9.01 -14.36 9.84
N VAL A 108 8.61 -13.43 10.69
CA VAL A 108 9.40 -12.23 10.97
C VAL A 108 10.73 -12.68 11.56
N ALA A 109 11.84 -12.25 10.98
CA ALA A 109 13.16 -12.50 11.54
C ALA A 109 13.24 -11.73 12.87
N ASP A 110 13.32 -12.48 13.98
CA ASP A 110 13.55 -11.95 15.33
C ASP A 110 14.91 -11.25 15.44
#